data_AF-A0A6G2PZ46-F1
#
_entry.id   AF-A0A6G2PZ46-F1
#
_cell.length_a   1.000
_cell.length_b   1.000
_cell.length_c   1.000
_cell.angle_alpha   90.00
_cell.angle_beta   90.00
_cell.angle_gamma   90.00
#
_symmetry.space_group_name_H-M   'P 1'
#
loop_
_entity.id
_entity.type
_entity.pdbx_description
1 polymer ?
#
loop_
_entity_poly.entity_id
_entity_poly.type
_entity_poly.pdbx_seq_one_letter_code
_entity_poly.pdbx_strand_id
1 'polypeptide(L)'
;MTTLRRRSRHGRRWLALPLLGALLTGCGIRATQVPTDFGPAPSRVPCSLTGSGQTTQQGVSVQVFLLCGSSLVTVDRTVRVPEGTPDGRRRVMVAQGLLDQLATAPSSAERSAGYATYVPGGLTVSGPAPHDPEDTLRLSTAPARLPT
;
A
#
# COMPACT_ATOMS: atom_id res chain seq x y z
N MET A 1 -14.27 19.00 79.79
CA MET A 1 -15.06 19.21 78.57
C MET A 1 -14.58 18.26 77.48
N THR A 2 -15.54 17.57 76.87
CA THR A 2 -15.51 16.91 75.55
C THR A 2 -14.56 15.72 75.29
N THR A 3 -15.16 14.54 75.48
CA THR A 3 -14.86 13.27 74.82
C THR A 3 -14.77 13.39 73.30
N LEU A 4 -13.69 12.90 72.68
CA LEU A 4 -13.65 12.64 71.23
C LEU A 4 -13.60 11.13 70.96
N ARG A 5 -14.80 10.60 70.71
CA ARG A 5 -15.10 9.23 70.32
C ARG A 5 -14.53 8.98 68.92
N ARG A 6 -13.36 8.33 68.85
CA ARG A 6 -12.68 8.00 67.59
C ARG A 6 -13.48 6.90 66.87
N ARG A 7 -14.48 7.31 66.09
CA ARG A 7 -15.35 6.42 65.30
C ARG A 7 -14.49 5.54 64.39
N SER A 8 -14.68 4.24 64.56
CA SER A 8 -14.18 3.12 63.78
C SER A 8 -14.51 3.27 62.29
N ARG A 9 -13.68 4.00 61.56
CA ARG A 9 -13.76 4.11 60.08
C ARG A 9 -13.13 2.94 59.34
N HIS A 10 -12.60 1.94 60.06
CA HIS A 10 -11.76 0.88 59.47
C HIS A 10 -12.55 -0.26 58.84
N GLY A 11 -13.78 -0.56 59.29
CA GLY A 11 -14.55 -1.69 58.72
C GLY A 11 -15.03 -1.45 57.27
N ARG A 12 -15.29 -0.19 56.89
CA ARG A 12 -15.89 0.15 55.59
C ARG A 12 -14.88 0.21 54.44
N ARG A 13 -13.58 0.32 54.75
CA ARG A 13 -12.50 0.31 53.73
C ARG A 13 -12.12 -1.09 53.27
N TRP A 14 -12.34 -2.12 54.10
CA TRP A 14 -11.94 -3.49 53.79
C TRP A 14 -12.87 -4.18 52.78
N LEU A 15 -14.15 -3.79 52.74
CA LEU A 15 -15.12 -4.32 51.78
C LEU A 15 -15.10 -3.65 50.40
N ALA A 16 -14.49 -2.47 50.28
CA ALA A 16 -14.45 -1.72 49.02
C ALA A 16 -13.46 -2.32 48.00
N LEU A 17 -12.37 -2.94 48.49
CA LEU A 17 -11.32 -3.52 47.66
C LEU A 17 -11.78 -4.75 46.83
N PRO A 18 -12.43 -5.78 47.41
CA PRO A 18 -12.88 -6.93 46.61
C PRO A 18 -14.01 -6.56 45.65
N LEU A 19 -14.88 -5.62 46.03
CA LEU A 19 -15.97 -5.16 45.17
C LEU A 19 -15.44 -4.49 43.90
N LEU A 20 -14.40 -3.65 44.03
CA LEU A 20 -13.78 -2.98 42.90
C LEU A 20 -13.04 -3.97 41.97
N GLY A 21 -12.39 -4.99 42.53
CA GLY A 21 -11.75 -6.06 41.77
C GLY A 21 -12.73 -6.82 40.88
N ALA A 22 -13.91 -7.18 41.41
CA ALA A 22 -14.95 -7.88 40.65
C ALA A 22 -15.53 -7.03 39.51
N LEU A 23 -15.67 -5.71 39.70
CA LEU A 23 -16.11 -4.76 38.67
C LEU A 23 -15.08 -4.62 37.54
N LEU A 24 -13.78 -4.63 37.86
CA LEU A 24 -12.69 -4.50 36.87
C LEU A 24 -12.45 -5.78 36.06
N THR A 25 -12.66 -6.95 36.63
CA THR A 25 -12.50 -8.24 35.92
C THR A 25 -13.76 -8.69 35.17
N GLY A 26 -14.88 -7.97 35.31
CA GLY A 26 -16.17 -8.29 34.70
C GLY A 26 -16.45 -7.67 33.33
N CYS A 27 -15.66 -6.69 32.88
CA CYS A 27 -15.76 -6.13 31.52
C CYS A 27 -15.04 -7.04 30.52
N GLY A 28 -15.78 -8.07 30.09
CA GLY A 28 -15.31 -9.14 29.23
C GLY A 28 -14.87 -8.69 27.83
N ILE A 29 -13.59 -8.93 27.53
CA ILE A 29 -13.17 -9.24 26.17
C ILE A 29 -13.10 -10.77 26.09
N ARG A 30 -14.20 -11.39 25.65
CA ARG A 30 -14.15 -12.76 25.15
C ARG A 30 -13.44 -12.70 23.80
N ALA A 31 -12.27 -13.30 23.69
CA ALA A 31 -11.68 -13.54 22.38
C ALA A 31 -12.65 -14.43 21.60
N THR A 32 -13.42 -13.85 20.69
CA THR A 32 -14.18 -14.61 19.70
C THR A 32 -13.15 -15.07 18.68
N GLN A 33 -12.61 -16.27 18.94
CA GLN A 33 -11.80 -16.99 17.98
C GLN A 33 -12.74 -17.29 16.81
N VAL A 34 -12.62 -16.53 15.73
CA VAL A 34 -13.29 -16.91 14.49
C VAL A 34 -12.61 -18.21 14.03
N PRO A 35 -13.36 -19.27 13.69
CA PRO A 35 -12.80 -20.43 13.00
C PRO A 35 -12.28 -19.93 11.65
N THR A 36 -11.04 -19.46 11.61
CA THR A 36 -10.37 -19.19 10.35
C THR A 36 -9.96 -20.54 9.81
N ASP A 37 -10.90 -21.16 9.10
CA ASP A 37 -10.62 -22.18 8.11
C ASP A 37 -9.86 -21.48 6.97
N PHE A 38 -8.57 -21.24 7.20
CA PHE A 38 -7.64 -21.01 6.12
C PHE A 38 -7.54 -22.36 5.39
N GLY A 39 -8.51 -22.63 4.51
CA GLY A 39 -8.40 -23.68 3.50
C GLY A 39 -7.02 -23.62 2.83
N PRO A 40 -6.58 -24.70 2.18
CA PRO A 40 -5.18 -24.96 1.84
C PRO A 40 -4.46 -23.68 1.43
N ALA A 41 -3.32 -23.40 2.08
CA ALA A 41 -2.49 -22.24 1.81
C ALA A 41 -2.42 -22.05 0.29
N PRO A 42 -2.74 -20.86 -0.25
CA PRO A 42 -2.80 -20.66 -1.68
C PRO A 42 -1.40 -20.91 -2.23
N SER A 43 -1.15 -22.12 -2.71
CA SER A 43 -0.13 -22.41 -3.70
C SER A 43 -0.63 -21.83 -5.01
N ARG A 44 -0.81 -20.51 -5.03
CA ARG A 44 -0.92 -19.73 -6.24
C ARG A 44 0.46 -19.84 -6.84
N VAL A 45 0.56 -20.60 -7.92
CA VAL A 45 1.73 -20.60 -8.79
C VAL A 45 2.08 -19.12 -8.98
N PRO A 46 3.19 -18.62 -8.43
CA PRO A 46 3.51 -17.21 -8.61
C PRO A 46 3.67 -17.03 -10.13
N CYS A 47 3.17 -15.91 -10.66
CA CYS A 47 3.77 -15.38 -11.86
C CYS A 47 5.22 -15.10 -11.45
N SER A 48 6.11 -16.07 -11.64
CA SER A 48 7.52 -16.01 -11.26
C SER A 48 8.30 -15.94 -12.55
N LEU A 49 8.64 -14.73 -12.95
CA LEU A 49 9.76 -14.54 -13.84
C LEU A 49 10.98 -14.41 -12.97
N THR A 50 11.84 -15.41 -13.01
CA THR A 50 13.19 -15.29 -12.46
C THR A 50 13.89 -14.22 -13.29
N GLY A 51 13.91 -12.99 -12.77
CA GLY A 51 14.61 -11.80 -13.26
C GLY A 51 14.97 -11.81 -14.75
N SER A 52 14.11 -11.22 -15.58
CA SER A 52 14.49 -10.79 -16.93
C SER A 52 15.75 -9.94 -16.80
N GLY A 53 16.89 -10.50 -17.20
CA GLY A 53 18.22 -10.12 -16.71
C GLY A 53 18.48 -8.61 -16.65
N GLN A 54 19.16 -8.20 -15.58
CA GLN A 54 19.92 -6.95 -15.50
C GLN A 54 20.87 -6.87 -16.71
N THR A 55 20.34 -6.43 -17.84
CA THR A 55 21.16 -5.87 -18.89
C THR A 55 21.51 -4.48 -18.38
N THR A 56 22.82 -4.20 -18.29
CA THR A 56 23.37 -2.89 -17.97
C THR A 56 22.97 -1.91 -19.07
N GLN A 57 21.71 -1.50 -19.08
CA GLN A 57 21.16 -0.53 -20.00
C GLN A 57 21.41 0.85 -19.39
N GLN A 58 21.93 1.80 -20.19
CA GLN A 58 22.04 3.17 -19.74
C GLN A 58 20.64 3.73 -19.43
N GLY A 59 20.32 3.90 -18.14
CA GLY A 59 19.00 4.33 -17.67
C GLY A 59 18.82 4.10 -16.16
N VAL A 60 17.70 4.58 -15.62
CA VAL A 60 17.30 4.37 -14.21
C VAL A 60 16.50 3.06 -14.15
N SER A 61 16.89 2.13 -13.27
CA SER A 61 16.10 0.93 -12.99
C SER A 61 14.88 1.31 -12.16
N VAL A 62 13.70 0.95 -12.65
CA VAL A 62 12.41 1.25 -12.02
C VAL A 62 11.63 -0.04 -11.85
N GLN A 63 10.75 -0.06 -10.85
CA GLN A 63 9.79 -1.15 -10.68
C GLN A 63 8.43 -0.70 -11.19
N VAL A 64 7.82 -1.52 -12.05
CA VAL A 64 6.43 -1.35 -12.47
C VAL A 64 5.58 -2.46 -11.90
N PHE A 65 4.31 -2.17 -11.66
CA PHE A 65 3.36 -3.14 -11.12
C PHE A 65 2.54 -3.75 -12.25
N LEU A 66 2.67 -5.05 -12.46
CA LEU A 66 1.84 -5.82 -13.39
C LEU A 66 0.86 -6.70 -12.62
N LEU A 67 -0.23 -7.09 -13.29
CA LEU A 67 -1.23 -7.96 -12.71
C LEU A 67 -0.85 -9.42 -12.89
N CYS A 68 -0.95 -10.17 -11.80
CA CYS A 68 -0.87 -11.62 -11.75
C CYS A 68 -2.18 -12.13 -11.13
N GLY A 69 -3.13 -12.55 -11.99
CA GLY A 69 -4.50 -12.84 -11.56
C GLY A 69 -5.16 -11.62 -10.92
N SER A 70 -5.44 -11.70 -9.61
CA SER A 70 -6.05 -10.60 -8.82
C SER A 70 -5.04 -9.85 -7.93
N SER A 71 -3.74 -9.99 -8.19
CA SER A 71 -2.67 -9.42 -7.35
C SER A 71 -1.73 -8.56 -8.19
N LEU A 72 -1.17 -7.49 -7.60
CA LEU A 72 -0.13 -6.68 -8.22
C LEU A 72 1.25 -7.22 -7.84
N VAL A 73 2.13 -7.37 -8.82
CA VAL A 73 3.50 -7.88 -8.64
C VAL A 73 4.49 -6.92 -9.32
N THR A 74 5.60 -6.66 -8.67
CA THR A 74 6.67 -5.79 -9.17
C THR A 74 7.49 -6.49 -10.25
N VAL A 75 7.75 -5.79 -11.34
CA VAL A 75 8.65 -6.21 -12.42
C VAL A 75 9.65 -5.10 -12.68
N ASP A 76 10.93 -5.45 -12.76
CA ASP A 76 12.00 -4.51 -13.05
C ASP A 76 11.98 -4.08 -14.53
N ARG A 77 12.08 -2.78 -14.76
CA ARG A 77 12.13 -2.12 -16.06
C ARG A 77 13.18 -1.02 -16.04
N THR A 78 13.50 -0.50 -17.21
CA THR A 78 14.49 0.57 -17.40
C THR A 78 13.84 1.78 -18.05
N VAL A 79 14.03 2.96 -17.45
CA VAL A 79 13.58 4.23 -18.00
C VAL A 79 14.80 5.09 -18.31
N ARG A 80 14.85 5.63 -19.53
CA ARG A 80 15.90 6.58 -19.93
C ARG A 80 15.52 7.97 -19.43
N VAL A 81 16.38 8.59 -18.63
CA VAL A 81 16.20 9.95 -18.14
C VAL A 81 17.34 10.82 -18.67
N PRO A 82 17.07 11.84 -19.50
CA PRO A 82 18.10 12.78 -19.95
C PRO A 82 18.58 13.68 -18.79
N GLU A 83 19.88 13.76 -18.59
CA GLU A 83 20.50 14.66 -17.60
C GLU A 83 20.41 16.14 -18.02
N GLY A 84 20.39 17.05 -17.04
CA GLY A 84 20.42 18.50 -17.26
C GLY A 84 19.07 19.20 -17.45
N THR A 85 17.95 18.49 -17.28
CA THR A 85 16.60 19.08 -17.35
C THR A 85 16.25 19.79 -16.03
N PRO A 86 15.62 20.99 -16.04
CA PRO A 86 15.12 21.66 -14.83
C PRO A 86 14.18 20.76 -14.02
N ASP A 87 14.23 20.81 -12.70
CA ASP A 87 13.63 19.81 -11.81
C ASP A 87 12.13 19.56 -12.08
N GLY A 88 11.33 20.61 -12.25
CA GLY A 88 9.90 20.46 -12.56
C GLY A 88 9.65 19.74 -13.90
N ARG A 89 10.41 20.07 -14.94
CA ARG A 89 10.30 19.43 -16.25
C ARG A 89 10.86 18.00 -16.25
N ARG A 90 11.90 17.75 -15.43
CA ARG A 90 12.47 16.42 -15.21
C ARG A 90 11.45 15.49 -14.56
N ARG A 91 10.72 15.95 -13.53
CA ARG A 91 9.66 15.16 -12.88
C ARG A 91 8.60 14.69 -13.86
N VAL A 92 8.11 15.58 -14.72
CA VAL A 92 7.12 15.23 -15.75
C VAL A 92 7.68 14.22 -16.74
N MET A 93 8.93 14.36 -17.19
CA MET A 93 9.57 13.40 -18.08
C MET A 93 9.72 12.00 -17.44
N VAL A 94 10.16 11.94 -16.18
CA VAL A 94 10.28 10.67 -15.45
C VAL A 94 8.91 10.02 -15.27
N ALA A 95 7.90 10.80 -14.89
CA ALA A 95 6.54 10.31 -14.73
C ALA A 95 5.96 9.77 -16.05
N GLN A 96 6.19 10.46 -17.17
CA GLN A 96 5.81 9.96 -18.49
C GLN A 96 6.51 8.64 -18.80
N GLY A 97 7.84 8.55 -18.59
CA GLY A 97 8.60 7.33 -18.86
C GLY A 97 8.11 6.13 -18.02
N LEU A 98 7.73 6.36 -16.76
CA LEU A 98 7.14 5.33 -15.90
C LEU A 98 5.77 4.87 -16.43
N LEU A 99 4.93 5.83 -16.84
CA LEU A 99 3.62 5.52 -17.40
C LEU A 99 3.73 4.73 -18.71
N ASP A 100 4.72 5.07 -19.56
CA ASP A 100 5.01 4.35 -20.79
C ASP A 100 5.45 2.91 -20.52
N GLN A 101 6.26 2.67 -19.47
CA GLN A 101 6.64 1.31 -19.08
C GLN A 101 5.44 0.50 -18.57
N LEU A 102 4.54 1.11 -17.80
CA LEU A 102 3.31 0.45 -17.34
C LEU A 102 2.34 0.12 -18.49
N ALA A 103 2.24 1.00 -19.47
CA ALA A 103 1.40 0.81 -20.65
C ALA A 103 2.01 -0.15 -21.69
N THR A 104 3.30 -0.50 -21.54
CA THR A 104 3.98 -1.44 -22.42
C THR A 104 3.36 -2.83 -22.24
N ALA A 105 2.91 -3.43 -23.34
CA ALA A 105 2.37 -4.78 -23.33
C ALA A 105 3.40 -5.77 -22.76
N PRO A 106 3.00 -6.70 -21.88
CA PRO A 106 3.93 -7.68 -21.34
C PRO A 106 4.56 -8.52 -22.46
N SER A 107 5.85 -8.82 -22.30
CA SER A 107 6.63 -9.67 -23.20
C SER A 107 6.01 -11.07 -23.32
N SER A 108 6.46 -11.85 -24.30
CA SER A 108 5.97 -13.23 -24.47
C SER A 108 6.17 -14.08 -23.21
N ALA A 109 7.36 -14.01 -22.59
CA ALA A 109 7.66 -14.70 -21.34
C ALA A 109 6.73 -14.25 -20.20
N GLU A 110 6.48 -12.95 -20.07
CA GLU A 110 5.57 -12.40 -19.07
C GLU A 110 4.13 -12.86 -19.26
N ARG A 111 3.62 -12.83 -20.50
CA ARG A 111 2.28 -13.33 -20.80
C ARG A 111 2.15 -14.82 -20.52
N SER A 112 3.16 -15.62 -20.85
CA SER A 112 3.20 -17.05 -20.53
C SER A 112 3.24 -17.32 -19.03
N ALA A 113 3.83 -16.42 -18.25
CA ALA A 113 3.81 -16.46 -16.79
C ALA A 113 2.52 -15.90 -16.17
N GLY A 114 1.56 -15.44 -16.97
CA GLY A 114 0.26 -14.94 -16.51
C GLY A 114 0.21 -13.46 -16.17
N TYR A 115 1.21 -12.67 -16.58
CA TYR A 115 1.21 -11.23 -16.37
C TYR A 115 0.35 -10.48 -17.39
N ALA A 116 -0.38 -9.46 -16.91
CA ALA A 116 -1.18 -8.54 -17.73
C ALA A 116 -1.00 -7.07 -17.27
N THR A 117 -1.36 -6.13 -18.15
CA THR A 117 -1.52 -4.70 -17.83
C THR A 117 -2.87 -4.22 -18.36
N TYR A 118 -3.54 -3.36 -17.59
CA TYR A 118 -4.75 -2.65 -18.01
C TYR A 118 -4.50 -1.16 -18.23
N VAL A 119 -3.24 -0.71 -18.15
CA VAL A 119 -2.91 0.68 -18.45
C VAL A 119 -2.95 0.86 -19.97
N PRO A 120 -3.85 1.68 -20.52
CA PRO A 120 -3.92 1.87 -21.96
C PRO A 120 -2.69 2.63 -22.46
N GLY A 121 -2.24 2.26 -23.67
CA GLY A 121 -1.22 3.01 -24.39
C GLY A 121 -1.65 4.44 -24.69
N GLY A 122 -0.67 5.35 -24.76
CA GLY A 122 -0.90 6.74 -25.16
C GLY A 122 -1.45 7.67 -24.07
N LEU A 123 -1.53 7.21 -22.82
CA LEU A 123 -1.73 8.13 -21.70
C LEU A 123 -0.52 9.06 -21.54
N THR A 124 -0.79 10.34 -21.28
CA THR A 124 0.28 11.32 -21.09
C THR A 124 0.20 11.99 -19.74
N VAL A 125 1.34 12.45 -19.25
CA VAL A 125 1.52 13.19 -18.01
C VAL A 125 1.88 14.63 -18.34
N SER A 126 1.21 15.56 -17.68
CA SER A 126 1.50 16.99 -17.73
C SER A 126 1.77 17.52 -16.33
N GLY A 127 2.43 18.69 -16.27
CA GLY A 127 2.70 19.39 -15.02
C GLY A 127 1.46 20.06 -14.40
N PRO A 128 1.66 20.85 -13.34
CA PRO A 128 0.58 21.55 -12.65
C PRO A 128 -0.14 22.56 -13.55
N ALA A 129 -1.45 22.71 -13.34
CA ALA A 129 -2.23 23.85 -13.82
C ALA A 129 -1.95 25.11 -12.95
N PRO A 130 -2.38 26.32 -13.36
CA PRO A 130 -2.08 27.56 -12.65
C PRO A 130 -2.50 27.63 -11.16
N HIS A 131 -3.39 26.73 -10.71
CA HIS A 131 -3.87 26.66 -9.34
C HIS A 131 -3.48 25.35 -8.63
N ASP A 132 -2.66 24.53 -9.28
CA ASP A 132 -2.20 23.28 -8.71
C ASP A 132 -0.90 23.50 -7.90
N PRO A 133 -0.64 22.70 -6.86
CA PRO A 133 0.67 22.63 -6.23
C PRO A 133 1.77 22.33 -7.25
N GLU A 134 2.98 22.87 -7.05
CA GLU A 134 4.08 22.75 -8.03
C GLU A 134 4.48 21.31 -8.40
N ASP A 135 4.25 20.35 -7.50
CA ASP A 135 4.59 18.93 -7.70
C ASP A 135 3.44 18.11 -8.30
N THR A 136 2.36 18.75 -8.75
CA THR A 136 1.20 18.06 -9.31
C THR A 136 1.53 17.46 -10.67
N LEU A 137 1.16 16.20 -10.85
CA LEU A 137 1.19 15.49 -12.12
C LEU A 137 -0.24 15.18 -12.56
N ARG A 138 -0.58 15.57 -13.79
CA ARG A 138 -1.94 15.38 -14.34
C ARG A 138 -1.90 14.40 -15.51
N LEU A 139 -2.73 13.37 -15.42
CA LEU A 139 -2.95 12.44 -16.53
C LEU A 139 -3.87 13.06 -17.59
N SER A 140 -3.64 12.74 -18.87
CA SER A 140 -4.50 13.16 -19.98
C SER A 140 -5.94 12.68 -19.85
N THR A 141 -6.11 11.51 -19.22
CA THR A 141 -7.42 10.93 -18.91
C THR A 141 -7.54 10.71 -17.42
N ALA A 142 -8.68 11.13 -16.85
CA ALA A 142 -8.96 10.91 -15.44
C ALA A 142 -9.03 9.39 -15.14
N PRO A 143 -8.49 8.89 -14.01
CA PRO A 143 -8.48 7.46 -13.71
C PRO A 143 -9.86 6.78 -13.77
N ALA A 144 -10.91 7.48 -13.32
CA ALA A 144 -12.28 6.99 -13.36
C ALA A 144 -12.87 6.82 -14.78
N ARG A 145 -12.18 7.34 -15.81
CA ARG A 145 -12.56 7.24 -17.23
C ARG A 145 -11.65 6.30 -18.01
N LEU A 146 -10.74 5.58 -17.34
CA LEU A 146 -9.92 4.58 -17.98
C LEU A 146 -10.77 3.33 -18.28
N PRO A 147 -10.50 2.63 -19.40
CA PRO A 147 -11.12 1.34 -19.67
C PRO A 147 -10.72 0.34 -18.58
N THR A 148 -11.68 -0.48 -18.15
CA THR A 148 -11.51 -1.59 -17.20
C THR A 148 -11.49 -2.92 -17.93
#